data_AF-A0A453STC0-F1
#
_entry.id   AF-A0A453STC0-F1
#
_cell.length_a   1.000
_cell.length_b   1.000
_cell.length_c   1.000
_cell.angle_alpha   90.00
_cell.angle_beta   90.00
_cell.angle_gamma   90.00
#
_symmetry.space_group_name_H-M   'P 1'
#
loop_
_entity.id
_entity.type
_entity.pdbx_description
1 polymer ?
#
loop_
_entity_poly.entity_id
_entity_poly.type
_entity_poly.pdbx_seq_one_letter_code
_entity_poly.pdbx_strand_id
1 'polypeptide(L)'
;MNKAGRLAFVKAVLSAIPIHQLLALAPPKRIIKALEKIQRGFLWAGRAEANGGNCHVNWRRVAWPISLGGLGVHDLERTGPALRTRWLWLSRTDSARAWSGLGLQFSADERAFFFASTTMQIGNGQLALFWEDRWIDGRSVSEIAPALYSCIPKRRRKLRTVADGLQANSWARDIQGTIGIQEIGEYLQLWHMIEHTTLSAEPDRLL
;
A
#
# COMPACT_ATOMS: atom_id res chain seq x y z
N MET A 1 -11.19 7.04 -37.22
CA MET A 1 -10.00 7.20 -36.36
C MET A 1 -9.12 5.95 -36.45
N ASN A 2 -7.79 6.10 -36.62
CA ASN A 2 -6.87 4.97 -36.74
C ASN A 2 -6.55 4.32 -35.37
N LYS A 3 -5.84 3.18 -35.36
CA LYS A 3 -5.49 2.43 -34.13
C LYS A 3 -4.69 3.27 -33.13
N ALA A 4 -3.73 4.07 -33.59
CA ALA A 4 -2.93 4.95 -32.74
C ALA A 4 -3.78 6.03 -32.06
N GLY A 5 -4.67 6.70 -32.80
CA GLY A 5 -5.61 7.68 -32.24
C GLY A 5 -6.58 7.05 -31.25
N ARG A 6 -7.05 5.82 -31.50
CA ARG A 6 -7.87 5.06 -30.53
C ARG A 6 -7.10 4.73 -29.26
N LEU A 7 -5.83 4.34 -29.38
CA LEU A 7 -4.97 4.12 -28.19
C LEU A 7 -4.79 5.41 -27.39
N ALA A 8 -4.50 6.53 -28.04
CA ALA A 8 -4.37 7.82 -27.38
C ALA A 8 -5.66 8.20 -26.62
N PHE A 9 -6.82 8.01 -27.26
CA PHE A 9 -8.12 8.28 -26.63
C PHE A 9 -8.43 7.34 -25.47
N VAL A 10 -8.08 6.04 -25.58
CA VAL A 10 -8.23 5.10 -24.46
C VAL A 10 -7.45 5.59 -23.25
N LYS A 11 -6.18 5.97 -23.44
CA LYS A 11 -5.32 6.44 -22.35
C LYS A 11 -5.82 7.74 -21.73
N ALA A 12 -6.12 8.74 -22.55
CA ALA A 12 -6.41 10.08 -22.09
C ALA A 12 -7.85 10.25 -21.59
N VAL A 13 -8.81 9.51 -22.16
CA VAL A 13 -10.24 9.71 -21.90
C VAL A 13 -10.86 8.49 -21.22
N LEU A 14 -10.85 7.32 -21.87
CA LEU A 14 -11.58 6.16 -21.33
C LEU A 14 -10.98 5.58 -20.05
N SER A 15 -9.66 5.71 -19.85
CA SER A 15 -9.02 5.36 -18.59
C SER A 15 -9.21 6.42 -17.51
N ALA A 16 -9.51 7.68 -17.89
CA ALA A 16 -9.69 8.79 -16.94
C ALA A 16 -11.11 8.84 -16.34
N ILE A 17 -12.13 8.55 -17.14
CA ILE A 17 -13.55 8.55 -16.71
C ILE A 17 -13.79 7.82 -15.37
N PRO A 18 -13.28 6.59 -15.14
CA PRO A 18 -13.56 5.88 -13.90
C PRO A 18 -12.70 6.32 -12.71
N ILE A 19 -11.68 7.18 -12.89
CA ILE A 19 -10.68 7.48 -11.84
C ILE A 19 -11.33 8.02 -10.57
N HIS A 20 -12.24 9.00 -10.67
CA HIS A 20 -12.90 9.57 -9.48
C HIS A 20 -13.70 8.51 -8.71
N GLN A 21 -14.39 7.62 -9.41
CA GLN A 21 -15.15 6.54 -8.80
C GLN A 21 -14.22 5.49 -8.18
N LEU A 22 -13.12 5.15 -8.84
CA LEU A 22 -12.13 4.20 -8.33
C LEU A 22 -11.37 4.73 -7.10
N LEU A 23 -11.17 6.04 -7.04
CA LEU A 23 -10.58 6.72 -5.88
C LEU A 23 -11.52 6.66 -4.67
N ALA A 24 -12.84 6.78 -4.86
CA ALA A 24 -13.80 6.81 -3.75
C ALA A 24 -14.32 5.41 -3.36
N LEU A 25 -14.47 4.51 -4.33
CA LEU A 25 -15.16 3.23 -4.17
C LEU A 25 -14.26 2.06 -4.56
N ALA A 26 -14.53 0.90 -3.96
CA ALA A 26 -13.99 -0.39 -4.39
C ALA A 26 -15.04 -1.14 -5.23
N PRO A 27 -15.16 -0.86 -6.54
CA PRO A 27 -16.20 -1.48 -7.36
C PRO A 27 -15.95 -2.99 -7.49
N PRO A 28 -17.03 -3.81 -7.56
CA PRO A 28 -16.90 -5.24 -7.83
C PRO A 28 -16.16 -5.51 -9.14
N LYS A 29 -15.40 -6.62 -9.19
CA LYS A 29 -14.61 -7.02 -10.37
C LYS A 29 -15.40 -7.06 -11.69
N ARG A 30 -16.71 -7.35 -11.62
CA ARG A 30 -17.59 -7.32 -12.81
C ARG A 30 -17.64 -5.94 -13.49
N ILE A 31 -17.62 -4.87 -12.70
CA ILE A 31 -17.67 -3.48 -13.20
C ILE A 31 -16.35 -3.14 -13.88
N ILE A 32 -15.22 -3.49 -13.24
CA ILE A 32 -13.90 -3.31 -13.82
C ILE A 32 -13.80 -4.02 -15.17
N LYS A 33 -14.20 -5.30 -15.23
CA LYS A 33 -14.22 -6.08 -16.48
C LYS A 33 -15.14 -5.46 -17.55
N ALA A 34 -16.25 -4.86 -17.17
CA ALA A 34 -17.14 -4.16 -18.11
C ALA A 34 -16.47 -2.89 -18.68
N LEU A 35 -15.79 -2.11 -17.86
CA LEU A 35 -15.02 -0.94 -18.30
C LEU A 35 -13.89 -1.33 -19.25
N GLU A 36 -13.14 -2.38 -18.90
CA GLU A 36 -12.08 -2.94 -19.76
C GLU A 36 -12.64 -3.49 -21.08
N LYS A 37 -13.84 -4.10 -21.06
CA LYS A 37 -14.51 -4.56 -22.29
C LYS A 37 -14.76 -3.38 -23.24
N ILE A 38 -15.23 -2.24 -22.73
CA ILE A 38 -15.46 -1.03 -23.51
C ILE A 38 -14.15 -0.46 -24.06
N GLN A 39 -13.12 -0.31 -23.21
CA GLN A 39 -11.80 0.19 -23.62
C GLN A 39 -11.18 -0.69 -24.72
N ARG A 40 -11.25 -2.01 -24.54
CA ARG A 40 -10.75 -3.00 -25.49
C ARG A 40 -11.54 -3.00 -26.79
N GLY A 41 -12.87 -2.92 -26.69
CA GLY A 41 -13.75 -2.81 -27.84
C GLY A 41 -13.39 -1.60 -28.70
N PHE A 42 -13.26 -0.45 -28.04
CA PHE A 42 -12.93 0.79 -28.71
C PHE A 42 -11.54 0.75 -29.34
N LEU A 43 -10.51 0.28 -28.62
CA LEU A 43 -9.14 0.22 -29.12
C LEU A 43 -9.01 -0.58 -30.42
N TRP A 44 -9.61 -1.78 -30.44
CA TRP A 44 -9.39 -2.74 -31.53
C TRP A 44 -10.44 -2.64 -32.63
N ALA A 45 -11.72 -2.51 -32.28
CA ALA A 45 -12.83 -2.54 -33.22
C ALA A 45 -13.49 -1.15 -33.44
N GLY A 46 -13.18 -0.15 -32.62
CA GLY A 46 -13.74 1.21 -32.79
C GLY A 46 -15.21 1.31 -32.37
N ARG A 47 -15.70 0.33 -31.60
CA ARG A 47 -17.07 0.22 -31.09
C ARG A 47 -17.02 -0.35 -29.68
N ALA A 48 -18.05 -0.14 -28.88
CA ALA A 48 -18.05 -0.56 -27.47
C ALA A 48 -17.88 -2.08 -27.28
N GLU A 49 -18.36 -2.89 -28.23
CA GLU A 49 -18.26 -4.35 -28.16
C GLU A 49 -17.30 -4.94 -29.21
N ALA A 50 -16.29 -5.67 -28.75
CA ALA A 50 -15.43 -6.48 -29.61
C ALA A 50 -15.48 -7.95 -29.19
N ASN A 51 -15.54 -8.82 -30.20
CA ASN A 51 -15.34 -10.25 -30.04
C ASN A 51 -13.85 -10.55 -29.85
N GLY A 52 -13.52 -11.71 -29.28
CA GLY A 52 -12.14 -12.12 -29.01
C GLY A 52 -11.23 -12.04 -30.25
N GLY A 53 -11.74 -12.43 -31.42
CA GLY A 53 -11.01 -12.38 -32.69
C GLY A 53 -10.59 -10.98 -33.16
N ASN A 54 -11.17 -9.91 -32.61
CA ASN A 54 -10.79 -8.54 -32.95
C ASN A 54 -9.56 -8.08 -32.16
N CYS A 55 -9.22 -8.74 -31.05
CA CYS A 55 -8.18 -8.29 -30.12
C CYS A 55 -6.83 -8.96 -30.48
N HIS A 56 -5.90 -8.20 -31.04
CA HIS A 56 -4.60 -8.74 -31.44
C HIS A 56 -3.64 -8.98 -30.28
N VAL A 57 -3.86 -8.34 -29.13
CA VAL A 57 -2.98 -8.43 -27.95
C VAL A 57 -3.82 -8.67 -26.69
N ASN A 58 -3.32 -9.53 -25.81
CA ASN A 58 -3.93 -9.76 -24.50
C ASN A 58 -4.03 -8.43 -23.72
N TRP A 59 -5.20 -8.15 -23.14
CA TRP A 59 -5.48 -6.89 -22.45
C TRP A 59 -4.51 -6.61 -21.29
N ARG A 60 -4.11 -7.65 -20.54
CA ARG A 60 -3.12 -7.49 -19.46
C ARG A 60 -1.77 -6.98 -19.98
N ARG A 61 -1.35 -7.43 -21.17
CA ARG A 61 -0.11 -6.95 -21.82
C ARG A 61 -0.29 -5.55 -22.40
N VAL A 62 -1.48 -5.21 -22.91
CA VAL A 62 -1.81 -3.83 -23.33
C VAL A 62 -1.64 -2.85 -22.16
N ALA A 63 -2.04 -3.25 -20.95
CA ALA A 63 -1.95 -2.43 -19.76
C ALA A 63 -0.54 -2.35 -19.12
N TRP A 64 0.43 -3.09 -19.64
CA TRP A 64 1.81 -2.96 -19.14
C TRP A 64 2.42 -1.60 -19.49
N PRO A 65 3.37 -1.12 -18.68
CA PRO A 65 4.20 0.03 -19.04
C PRO A 65 4.86 -0.15 -20.41
N ILE A 66 5.07 0.97 -21.12
CA ILE A 66 5.72 0.97 -22.44
C ILE A 66 7.14 0.39 -22.34
N SER A 67 7.86 0.66 -21.23
CA SER A 67 9.19 0.12 -20.95
C SER A 67 9.22 -1.42 -20.81
N LEU A 68 8.08 -2.05 -20.51
CA LEU A 68 7.93 -3.50 -20.41
C LEU A 68 7.27 -4.10 -21.67
N GLY A 69 7.19 -3.35 -22.76
CA GLY A 69 6.61 -3.81 -24.03
C GLY A 69 5.08 -3.84 -24.03
N GLY A 70 4.44 -3.11 -23.12
CA GLY A 70 3.00 -2.85 -23.16
C GLY A 70 2.64 -1.60 -23.96
N LEU A 71 1.34 -1.29 -23.99
CA LEU A 71 0.85 -0.08 -24.65
C LEU A 71 0.65 1.07 -23.68
N GLY A 72 0.84 0.91 -22.37
CA GLY A 72 0.71 1.97 -21.37
C GLY A 72 -0.73 2.43 -21.13
N VAL A 73 -1.71 1.52 -21.25
CA VAL A 73 -3.09 1.74 -20.78
C VAL A 73 -3.15 1.47 -19.28
N HIS A 74 -3.93 2.23 -18.52
CA HIS A 74 -4.07 1.98 -17.08
C HIS A 74 -4.78 0.64 -16.81
N ASP A 75 -4.12 -0.25 -16.06
CA ASP A 75 -4.73 -1.45 -15.50
C ASP A 75 -5.70 -1.02 -14.39
N LEU A 76 -7.01 -1.08 -14.65
CA LEU A 76 -8.02 -0.61 -13.71
C LEU A 76 -8.11 -1.49 -12.45
N GLU A 77 -7.75 -2.78 -12.53
CA GLU A 77 -7.72 -3.67 -11.36
C GLU A 77 -6.61 -3.24 -10.37
N ARG A 78 -5.50 -2.69 -10.87
CA ARG A 78 -4.40 -2.16 -10.05
C ARG A 78 -4.54 -0.69 -9.69
N THR A 79 -5.03 0.12 -10.63
CA THR A 79 -5.13 1.57 -10.48
C THR A 79 -6.10 1.96 -9.36
N GLY A 80 -7.23 1.26 -9.22
CA GLY A 80 -8.18 1.54 -8.14
C GLY A 80 -7.59 1.39 -6.73
N PRO A 81 -7.07 0.21 -6.36
CA PRO A 81 -6.36 0.01 -5.09
C PRO A 81 -5.23 1.02 -4.86
N ALA A 82 -4.41 1.29 -5.88
CA ALA A 82 -3.31 2.25 -5.79
C ALA A 82 -3.79 3.69 -5.55
N LEU A 83 -4.91 4.11 -6.14
CA LEU A 83 -5.50 5.44 -5.86
C LEU A 83 -6.03 5.52 -4.41
N ARG A 84 -6.64 4.45 -3.91
CA ARG A 84 -7.25 4.42 -2.58
C ARG A 84 -6.24 4.42 -1.44
N THR A 85 -4.96 4.16 -1.69
CA THR A 85 -3.92 4.35 -0.67
C THR A 85 -3.77 5.80 -0.23
N ARG A 86 -4.26 6.77 -1.03
CA ARG A 86 -4.43 8.16 -0.58
C ARG A 86 -5.23 8.27 0.72
N TRP A 87 -6.26 7.45 0.90
CA TRP A 87 -7.07 7.47 2.13
C TRP A 87 -6.32 6.86 3.31
N LEU A 88 -5.45 5.85 3.08
CA LEU A 88 -4.54 5.34 4.10
C LEU A 88 -3.53 6.42 4.51
N TRP A 89 -2.96 7.14 3.55
CA TRP A 89 -2.07 8.28 3.82
C TRP A 89 -2.74 9.34 4.67
N LEU A 90 -3.90 9.83 4.24
CA LEU A 90 -4.66 10.84 4.97
C LEU A 90 -5.10 10.32 6.35
N SER A 91 -5.30 9.01 6.50
CA SER A 91 -5.65 8.45 7.80
C SER A 91 -4.56 8.53 8.85
N ARG A 92 -3.30 8.62 8.41
CA ARG A 92 -2.12 8.75 9.27
C ARG A 92 -1.69 10.21 9.45
N THR A 93 -1.96 11.06 8.46
CA THR A 93 -1.43 12.45 8.41
C THR A 93 -2.45 13.53 8.76
N ASP A 94 -3.75 13.27 8.58
CA ASP A 94 -4.82 14.23 8.88
C ASP A 94 -5.59 13.79 10.13
N SER A 95 -5.27 14.43 11.25
CA SER A 95 -5.95 14.22 12.54
C SER A 95 -7.28 14.97 12.65
N ALA A 96 -7.51 16.01 11.85
CA ALA A 96 -8.70 16.88 11.91
C ALA A 96 -9.78 16.50 10.88
N ARG A 97 -9.57 15.41 10.13
CA ARG A 97 -10.50 14.93 9.11
C ARG A 97 -11.92 14.68 9.62
N ALA A 98 -12.89 15.24 8.91
CA ALA A 98 -14.32 15.04 9.17
C ALA A 98 -14.80 13.58 9.02
N TRP A 99 -14.03 12.74 8.31
CA TRP A 99 -14.35 11.34 8.02
C TRP A 99 -13.61 10.33 8.91
N SER A 100 -12.96 10.77 9.99
CA SER A 100 -12.22 9.91 10.94
C SER A 100 -13.07 8.74 11.49
N GLY A 101 -14.39 8.93 11.62
CA GLY A 101 -15.34 7.92 12.08
C GLY A 101 -15.90 6.99 11.00
N LEU A 102 -15.63 7.20 9.70
CA LEU A 102 -16.30 6.47 8.61
C LEU A 102 -15.81 5.03 8.38
N GLY A 103 -14.99 4.46 9.28
CA GLY A 103 -14.66 3.03 9.25
C GLY A 103 -14.14 2.54 7.89
N LEU A 104 -13.32 3.34 7.20
CA LEU A 104 -12.85 3.04 5.84
C LEU A 104 -12.21 1.65 5.79
N GLN A 105 -12.76 0.80 4.92
CA GLN A 105 -12.29 -0.56 4.72
C GLN A 105 -11.24 -0.57 3.60
N PHE A 106 -10.12 -1.23 3.88
CA PHE A 106 -9.04 -1.43 2.92
C PHE A 106 -8.72 -2.91 2.83
N SER A 107 -8.52 -3.38 1.60
CA SER A 107 -8.13 -4.76 1.32
C SER A 107 -6.71 -5.04 1.81
N ALA A 108 -6.35 -6.33 1.87
CA ALA A 108 -4.99 -6.73 2.20
C ALA A 108 -3.97 -6.18 1.19
N ASP A 109 -4.30 -6.21 -0.10
CA ASP A 109 -3.44 -5.71 -1.18
C ASP A 109 -3.19 -4.20 -1.07
N GLU A 110 -4.22 -3.41 -0.71
CA GLU A 110 -4.08 -1.97 -0.50
C GLU A 110 -3.17 -1.64 0.67
N ARG A 111 -3.33 -2.37 1.78
CA ARG A 111 -2.48 -2.23 2.97
C ARG A 111 -1.04 -2.63 2.68
N ALA A 112 -0.84 -3.75 1.96
CA ALA A 112 0.47 -4.22 1.58
C ALA A 112 1.17 -3.24 0.63
N PHE A 113 0.45 -2.70 -0.36
CA PHE A 113 0.99 -1.69 -1.27
C PHE A 113 1.36 -0.40 -0.52
N PHE A 114 0.48 0.08 0.36
CA PHE A 114 0.77 1.25 1.20
C PHE A 114 1.99 1.04 2.11
N PHE A 115 2.06 -0.11 2.80
CA PHE A 115 3.19 -0.48 3.63
C PHE A 115 4.50 -0.54 2.84
N ALA A 116 4.49 -1.15 1.65
CA ALA A 116 5.68 -1.25 0.81
C ALA A 116 6.16 0.10 0.23
N SER A 117 5.25 1.08 0.10
CA SER A 117 5.52 2.37 -0.54
C SER A 117 5.73 3.53 0.44
N THR A 118 5.59 3.30 1.75
CA THR A 118 5.75 4.34 2.76
C THR A 118 6.78 3.94 3.82
N THR A 119 7.42 4.95 4.41
CA THR A 119 8.31 4.77 5.57
C THR A 119 7.95 5.79 6.64
N MET A 120 8.33 5.51 7.88
CA MET A 120 8.04 6.40 9.00
C MET A 120 9.33 7.04 9.50
N GLN A 121 9.42 8.36 9.35
CA GLN A 121 10.49 9.14 9.96
C GLN A 121 10.10 9.48 11.40
N ILE A 122 10.90 9.02 12.36
CA ILE A 122 10.66 9.24 13.79
C ILE A 122 10.99 10.68 14.19
N GLY A 123 10.03 11.34 14.82
CA GLY A 123 10.18 12.58 15.57
C GLY A 123 10.06 12.28 17.05
N ASN A 124 8.89 12.54 17.63
CA ASN A 124 8.58 12.31 19.04
C ASN A 124 8.17 10.86 19.35
N GLY A 125 7.96 10.02 18.34
CA GLY A 125 7.63 8.60 18.45
C GLY A 125 6.22 8.29 18.93
N GLN A 126 5.32 9.29 19.04
CA GLN A 126 3.97 9.11 19.59
C GLN A 126 2.97 8.53 18.58
N LEU A 127 3.22 8.71 17.28
CA LEU A 127 2.34 8.23 16.21
C LEU A 127 2.86 6.94 15.59
N ALA A 128 4.18 6.80 15.49
CA ALA A 128 4.83 5.63 14.92
C ALA A 128 4.59 4.38 15.77
N LEU A 129 4.09 3.31 15.15
CA LEU A 129 3.92 2.02 15.80
C LEU A 129 5.22 1.21 15.75
N PHE A 130 5.78 0.89 16.92
CA PHE A 130 7.09 0.25 17.07
C PHE A 130 7.21 -1.05 16.26
N TRP A 131 6.17 -1.90 16.28
CA TRP A 131 6.22 -3.22 15.64
C TRP A 131 5.69 -3.23 14.20
N GLU A 132 4.87 -2.25 13.80
CA GLU A 132 4.10 -2.30 12.56
C GLU A 132 4.60 -1.32 11.50
N ASP A 133 5.16 -0.16 11.89
CA ASP A 133 5.62 0.84 10.93
C ASP A 133 7.08 0.60 10.49
N ARG A 134 7.42 1.10 9.29
CA ARG A 134 8.77 0.96 8.71
C ARG A 134 9.66 2.12 9.12
N TRP A 135 10.07 2.14 10.38
CA TRP A 135 10.78 3.27 10.99
C TRP A 135 12.28 3.04 11.25
N ILE A 136 12.76 1.80 11.10
CA ILE A 136 14.17 1.44 11.33
C ILE A 136 14.85 1.34 9.97
N ASP A 137 15.51 2.41 9.53
CA ASP A 137 16.12 2.52 8.19
C ASP A 137 15.15 2.15 7.05
N GLY A 138 13.89 2.56 7.18
CA GLY A 138 12.84 2.24 6.21
C GLY A 138 12.36 0.78 6.24
N ARG A 139 12.64 0.04 7.33
CA ARG A 139 12.15 -1.32 7.57
C ARG A 139 11.32 -1.41 8.85
N SER A 140 10.39 -2.34 8.90
CA SER A 140 9.66 -2.69 10.13
C SER A 140 10.35 -3.82 10.88
N VAL A 141 9.95 -4.02 12.14
CA VAL A 141 10.48 -5.13 12.94
C VAL A 141 10.14 -6.49 12.34
N SER A 142 8.99 -6.66 11.67
CA SER A 142 8.66 -7.91 11.00
C SER A 142 9.54 -8.22 9.79
N GLU A 143 10.12 -7.21 9.15
CA GLU A 143 11.08 -7.37 8.04
C GLU A 143 12.49 -7.71 8.55
N ILE A 144 12.83 -7.23 9.75
CA ILE A 144 14.14 -7.38 10.37
C ILE A 144 14.26 -8.68 11.17
N ALA A 145 13.24 -8.96 11.98
CA ALA A 145 13.23 -9.95 13.05
C ALA A 145 11.89 -10.71 13.05
N PRO A 146 11.62 -11.52 12.01
CA PRO A 146 10.31 -12.16 11.82
C PRO A 146 9.97 -13.20 12.88
N ALA A 147 10.94 -13.95 13.40
CA ALA A 147 10.70 -14.96 14.45
C ALA A 147 10.37 -14.27 15.78
N LEU A 148 11.14 -13.24 16.16
CA LEU A 148 10.86 -12.42 17.34
C LEU A 148 9.50 -11.72 17.24
N TYR A 149 9.20 -11.13 16.08
CA TYR A 149 7.91 -10.49 15.83
C TYR A 149 6.74 -11.46 16.03
N SER A 150 6.93 -12.74 15.70
CA SER A 150 5.91 -13.79 15.88
C SER A 150 5.54 -14.01 17.36
N CYS A 151 6.48 -13.81 18.28
CA CYS A 151 6.29 -13.90 19.74
C CYS A 151 5.52 -12.72 20.35
N ILE A 152 5.31 -11.64 19.60
CA ILE A 152 4.62 -10.46 20.10
C ILE A 152 3.10 -10.65 19.96
N PRO A 153 2.26 -10.40 20.97
CA PRO A 153 0.81 -10.47 20.81
C PRO A 153 0.29 -9.44 19.81
N LYS A 154 -0.65 -9.82 18.92
CA LYS A 154 -1.24 -8.92 17.91
C LYS A 154 -1.74 -7.59 18.48
N ARG A 155 -2.27 -7.60 19.71
CA ARG A 155 -2.72 -6.38 20.42
C ARG A 155 -1.57 -5.44 20.74
N ARG A 156 -0.41 -5.96 21.19
CA ARG A 156 0.78 -5.15 21.48
C ARG A 156 1.33 -4.53 20.21
N ARG A 157 1.41 -5.29 19.12
CA ARG A 157 1.90 -4.81 17.82
C ARG A 157 1.18 -3.55 17.34
N LYS A 158 -0.15 -3.52 17.49
CA LYS A 158 -1.02 -2.43 17.05
C LYS A 158 -1.11 -1.23 17.99
N LEU A 159 -0.62 -1.34 19.22
CA LEU A 159 -0.76 -0.30 20.24
C LEU A 159 0.57 0.31 20.68
N ARG A 160 1.67 -0.44 20.55
CA ARG A 160 2.97 0.00 21.02
C ARG A 160 3.49 1.13 20.12
N THR A 161 3.59 2.33 20.67
CA THR A 161 4.27 3.45 20.00
C THR A 161 5.78 3.32 20.13
N VAL A 162 6.54 3.99 19.27
CA VAL A 162 8.00 4.05 19.37
C VAL A 162 8.43 4.74 20.66
N ALA A 163 7.77 5.84 21.03
CA ALA A 163 8.02 6.56 22.28
C ALA A 163 7.88 5.64 23.50
N ASP A 164 6.75 4.92 23.60
CA ASP A 164 6.51 4.01 24.71
C ASP A 164 7.49 2.84 24.68
N GLY A 165 7.77 2.29 23.49
CA GLY A 165 8.66 1.14 23.31
C GLY A 165 10.08 1.42 23.78
N LEU A 166 10.65 2.54 23.37
CA LEU A 166 12.00 2.94 23.76
C LEU A 166 12.11 3.33 25.23
N GLN A 167 11.03 3.86 25.82
CA GLN A 167 11.02 4.22 27.23
C GLN A 167 11.35 3.01 28.12
N ALA A 168 12.50 3.07 28.80
CA ALA A 168 13.02 2.01 29.65
C ALA A 168 13.02 0.62 28.97
N ASN A 169 13.25 0.59 27.65
CA ASN A 169 13.22 -0.63 26.83
C ASN A 169 11.94 -1.46 27.01
N SER A 170 10.81 -0.79 27.18
CA SER A 170 9.54 -1.47 27.46
C SER A 170 9.04 -2.34 26.30
N TRP A 171 9.54 -2.12 25.08
CA TRP A 171 9.29 -2.99 23.92
C TRP A 171 9.68 -4.45 24.21
N ALA A 172 10.77 -4.70 24.93
CA ALA A 172 11.22 -6.05 25.27
C ALA A 172 10.19 -6.81 26.13
N ARG A 173 9.37 -6.08 26.92
CA ARG A 173 8.31 -6.67 27.75
C ARG A 173 7.10 -7.13 26.94
N ASP A 174 7.03 -6.79 25.66
CA ASP A 174 5.96 -7.27 24.77
C ASP A 174 6.21 -8.70 24.29
N ILE A 175 7.42 -9.22 24.44
CA ILE A 175 7.80 -10.58 24.03
C ILE A 175 7.13 -11.58 24.98
N GLN A 176 6.42 -12.55 24.42
CA GLN A 176 5.74 -13.59 25.18
C GLN A 176 6.15 -14.99 24.73
N GLY A 177 6.07 -15.93 25.66
CA GLY A 177 6.38 -17.34 25.43
C GLY A 177 7.85 -17.69 25.66
N THR A 178 8.20 -18.92 25.33
CA THR A 178 9.57 -19.43 25.37
C THR A 178 10.32 -18.99 24.13
N ILE A 179 11.44 -18.30 24.33
CA ILE A 179 12.27 -17.72 23.28
C ILE A 179 13.38 -18.71 22.94
N GLY A 180 13.53 -19.08 21.67
CA GLY A 180 14.62 -19.92 21.17
C GLY A 180 15.88 -19.12 20.82
N ILE A 181 16.92 -19.82 20.36
CA ILE A 181 18.20 -19.20 19.99
C ILE A 181 18.03 -18.21 18.83
N GLN A 182 17.14 -18.51 17.87
CA GLN A 182 16.89 -17.62 16.74
C GLN A 182 16.27 -16.30 17.20
N GLU A 183 15.25 -16.35 18.05
CA GLU A 183 14.58 -15.16 18.55
C GLU A 183 15.50 -14.33 19.47
N ILE A 184 16.41 -14.98 20.22
CA ILE A 184 17.47 -14.27 20.97
C ILE A 184 18.42 -13.53 20.02
N GLY A 185 18.85 -14.18 18.93
CA GLY A 185 19.69 -13.54 17.91
C GLY A 185 19.01 -12.32 17.27
N GLU A 186 17.74 -12.49 16.88
CA GLU A 186 16.92 -11.41 16.32
C GLU A 186 16.65 -10.29 17.34
N TYR A 187 16.50 -10.61 18.63
CA TYR A 187 16.39 -9.62 19.71
C TYR A 187 17.66 -8.77 19.83
N LEU A 188 18.84 -9.40 19.86
CA LEU A 188 20.12 -8.69 19.96
C LEU A 188 20.36 -7.81 18.72
N GLN A 189 20.02 -8.33 17.54
CA GLN A 189 20.09 -7.58 16.29
C GLN A 189 19.20 -6.33 16.37
N LEU A 190 17.92 -6.50 16.73
CA LEU A 190 16.97 -5.40 16.85
C LEU A 190 17.43 -4.37 17.88
N TRP A 191 17.89 -4.82 19.05
CA TRP A 191 18.43 -3.95 20.11
C TRP A 191 19.54 -3.05 19.57
N HIS A 192 20.54 -3.63 18.90
CA HIS A 192 21.68 -2.88 18.38
C HIS A 192 21.27 -1.84 17.33
N MET A 193 20.26 -2.13 16.50
CA MET A 193 19.77 -1.15 15.53
C MET A 193 19.03 0.03 16.15
N ILE A 194 18.42 -0.15 17.32
CA ILE A 194 17.58 0.90 17.94
C ILE A 194 18.22 1.60 19.13
N GLU A 195 19.32 1.08 19.70
CA GLU A 195 19.92 1.61 20.94
C GLU A 195 20.39 3.07 20.84
N HIS A 196 20.68 3.54 19.63
CA HIS A 196 21.07 4.92 19.36
C HIS A 196 19.92 5.80 18.84
N THR A 197 18.69 5.30 18.86
CA THR A 197 17.52 6.08 18.41
C THR A 197 17.22 7.19 19.40
N THR A 198 17.34 8.44 18.96
CA THR A 198 16.99 9.62 19.76
C THR A 198 15.68 10.23 19.26
N LEU A 199 14.73 10.45 20.18
CA LEU A 199 13.48 11.14 19.87
C LEU A 199 13.68 12.66 19.92
N SER A 200 12.93 13.39 19.09
CA SER A 200 12.91 14.84 19.04
C SER A 200 11.55 15.41 19.50
N ALA A 201 11.45 16.74 19.59
CA ALA A 201 10.18 17.41 19.90
C ALA A 201 9.22 17.49 18.69
N GLU A 202 9.74 17.29 17.47
CA GLU A 202 8.96 17.34 16.23
C GLU A 202 8.02 16.13 16.12
N PRO A 203 6.86 16.26 15.44
CA PRO A 203 5.99 15.11 15.20
C PRO A 203 6.61 14.11 14.24
N ASP A 204 6.24 12.84 14.39
CA ASP A 204 6.55 11.79 13.41
C ASP A 204 6.01 12.15 12.03
N ARG A 205 6.73 11.75 10.97
CA ARG A 205 6.36 12.04 9.58
C ARG A 205 6.32 10.77 8.76
N LEU A 206 5.19 10.50 8.13
CA LEU A 206 5.09 9.49 7.10
C LEU A 206 5.70 10.04 5.81
N LEU A 207 6.57 9.26 5.18
CA LEU A 207 7.24 9.57 3.91
C LEU A 207 6.76 8.61 2.81
#